data_AF-A0A961YP02-F1
#
_entry.id   AF-A0A961YP02-F1
#
_cell.length_a   1.000
_cell.length_b   1.000
_cell.length_c   1.000
_cell.angle_alpha   90.00
_cell.angle_beta   90.00
_cell.angle_gamma   90.00
#
_symmetry.space_group_name_H-M   'P 1'
#
loop_
_entity.id
_entity.type
_entity.pdbx_description
1 polymer ?
#
loop_
_entity_poly.entity_id
_entity_poly.type
_entity_poly.pdbx_seq_one_letter_code
_entity_poly.pdbx_strand_id
1 'polypeptide(L)'
;MSEIAHAGPVLRAPLCDPYPERDWPQSGPLDKAAAAAVATVLTRFDGLSRRRLNAFAARVAKAGGALEALSDAEVQAGAHALRAPLRRGWTTDDAMTADAFAVVREASARVLGLKHFDVQVMGGYALLRGMAAEMDTGEGKTLTATLAAATAALAGTPVHVVTVNDYLAARDAADLRPLYEFLGLTVGVVSSDLSEDEKRAAYGCDVTYCTNKDLAFDYLRDRLVLGQRSGNLRLKVARYSRGGAAARPVLLRGLHFAIVDEADSILIDEA
;
A
#
# COMPACT_ATOMS: atom_id res chain seq x y z
N MET A 1 29.07 -5.36 -21.95
CA MET A 1 28.53 -4.07 -21.46
C MET A 1 27.01 -4.15 -21.53
N SER A 2 26.43 -4.93 -20.63
CA SER A 2 24.99 -5.23 -20.57
C SER A 2 24.45 -4.60 -19.29
N GLU A 3 23.45 -3.74 -19.43
CA GLU A 3 22.73 -3.09 -18.34
C GLU A 3 22.16 -4.13 -17.36
N ILE A 4 22.77 -4.22 -16.18
CA ILE A 4 22.11 -4.78 -15.01
C ILE A 4 21.16 -3.70 -14.50
N ALA A 5 19.99 -3.61 -15.13
CA ALA A 5 18.89 -2.80 -14.64
C ALA A 5 18.53 -3.31 -13.23
N HIS A 6 18.93 -2.55 -12.22
CA HIS A 6 18.42 -2.67 -10.87
C HIS A 6 16.91 -2.48 -10.91
N ALA A 7 16.15 -3.58 -10.90
CA ALA A 7 14.71 -3.56 -10.68
C ALA A 7 14.44 -3.21 -9.21
N GLY A 8 14.63 -1.94 -8.85
CA GLY A 8 13.89 -1.33 -7.74
C GLY A 8 12.38 -1.39 -8.04
N PRO A 9 11.50 -1.10 -7.07
CA PRO A 9 10.07 -1.23 -7.24
C PRO A 9 9.57 -0.17 -8.22
N VAL A 10 9.60 -0.49 -9.51
CA VAL A 10 8.93 0.29 -10.54
C VAL A 10 7.46 -0.10 -10.48
N LEU A 11 6.73 0.48 -9.53
CA LEU A 11 5.29 0.57 -9.63
C LEU A 11 5.01 1.38 -10.89
N ARG A 12 4.60 0.70 -11.97
CA ARG A 12 4.21 1.35 -13.21
C ARG A 12 3.09 2.34 -12.90
N ALA A 13 3.18 3.55 -13.43
CA ALA A 13 2.12 4.55 -13.28
C ALA A 13 0.75 3.93 -13.65
N PRO A 14 -0.31 4.17 -12.87
CA PRO A 14 -1.56 3.39 -12.91
C PRO A 14 -2.46 3.64 -14.13
N LEU A 15 -1.93 4.09 -15.28
CA LEU A 15 -2.75 4.76 -16.30
C LEU A 15 -2.87 4.08 -17.67
N CYS A 16 -2.34 2.87 -17.88
CA CYS A 16 -2.54 2.17 -19.17
C CYS A 16 -3.09 0.73 -19.07
N ASP A 17 -3.12 0.17 -17.86
CA ASP A 17 -3.64 -1.17 -17.58
C ASP A 17 -5.02 -1.06 -16.89
N PRO A 18 -6.10 -1.62 -17.48
CA PRO A 18 -7.41 -1.64 -16.83
C PRO A 18 -7.48 -2.60 -15.63
N TYR A 19 -6.49 -3.49 -15.44
CA TYR A 19 -6.33 -4.32 -14.25
C TYR A 19 -4.83 -4.53 -13.94
N PRO A 20 -4.16 -3.53 -13.34
CA PRO A 20 -2.72 -3.60 -13.09
C PRO A 20 -2.40 -4.74 -12.12
N GLU A 21 -1.55 -5.65 -12.55
CA GLU A 21 -0.94 -6.69 -11.74
C GLU A 21 0.55 -6.80 -12.10
N ARG A 22 1.37 -7.22 -11.15
CA ARG A 22 2.79 -7.51 -11.43
C ARG A 22 2.88 -8.92 -12.00
N ASP A 23 3.46 -9.03 -13.19
CA ASP A 23 3.79 -10.34 -13.76
C ASP A 23 4.72 -11.09 -12.79
N TRP A 24 4.40 -12.35 -12.49
CA TRP A 24 5.28 -13.19 -11.69
C TRP A 24 6.45 -13.65 -12.58
N PRO A 25 7.69 -13.20 -12.33
CA PRO A 25 8.82 -13.63 -13.14
C PRO A 25 9.01 -15.14 -12.93
N GLN A 26 9.09 -15.90 -14.04
CA GLN A 26 9.54 -17.28 -13.98
C GLN A 26 11.06 -17.28 -13.81
N SER A 27 11.53 -17.22 -12.56
CA SER A 27 12.96 -17.17 -12.25
C SER A 27 13.62 -18.54 -12.46
N GLY A 28 14.67 -18.57 -13.28
CA GLY A 28 15.45 -19.78 -13.51
C GLY A 28 16.31 -20.18 -12.29
N PRO A 29 16.96 -21.35 -12.29
CA PRO A 29 17.83 -21.78 -11.20
C PRO A 29 18.99 -20.81 -10.92
N LEU A 30 19.54 -20.19 -11.96
CA LEU A 30 20.61 -19.19 -11.86
C LEU A 30 20.12 -17.88 -11.22
N ASP A 31 18.92 -17.42 -11.56
CA ASP A 31 18.32 -16.22 -10.95
C ASP A 31 18.07 -16.43 -9.45
N LYS A 32 17.62 -17.63 -9.06
CA LYS A 32 17.45 -17.99 -7.65
C LYS A 32 18.78 -18.02 -6.90
N ALA A 33 19.82 -18.59 -7.50
CA ALA A 33 21.16 -18.60 -6.91
C ALA A 33 21.75 -17.19 -6.79
N ALA A 34 21.57 -16.34 -7.80
CA ALA A 34 21.97 -14.94 -7.78
C ALA A 34 21.21 -14.14 -6.70
N ALA A 35 19.90 -14.33 -6.60
CA ALA A 35 19.07 -13.70 -5.57
C ALA A 35 19.52 -14.12 -4.16
N ALA A 36 19.82 -15.40 -3.94
CA ALA A 36 20.33 -15.90 -2.67
C ALA A 36 21.72 -15.33 -2.32
N ALA A 37 22.61 -15.20 -3.31
CA ALA A 37 23.92 -14.59 -3.13
C ALA A 37 23.80 -13.10 -2.77
N VAL A 38 22.94 -12.35 -3.48
CA VAL A 38 22.65 -10.95 -3.18
C VAL A 38 22.05 -10.80 -1.79
N ALA A 39 21.07 -11.64 -1.43
CA ALA A 39 20.46 -11.62 -0.10
C ALA A 39 21.53 -11.84 0.99
N THR A 40 22.42 -12.82 0.82
CA THR A 40 23.52 -13.09 1.76
C THR A 40 24.48 -11.90 1.91
N VAL A 41 24.72 -11.16 0.83
CA VAL A 41 25.54 -9.94 0.88
C VAL A 41 24.77 -8.82 1.60
N LEU A 42 23.50 -8.60 1.26
CA LEU A 42 22.67 -7.56 1.88
C LEU A 42 22.47 -7.79 3.39
N THR A 43 22.27 -9.04 3.84
CA THR A 43 22.15 -9.36 5.27
C THR A 43 23.45 -9.11 6.03
N ARG A 44 24.62 -9.27 5.38
CA ARG A 44 25.91 -8.88 5.98
C ARG A 44 26.09 -7.37 6.14
N PHE A 45 25.28 -6.57 5.45
CA PHE A 45 25.31 -5.11 5.49
C PHE A 45 24.08 -4.50 6.19
N ASP A 46 23.39 -5.26 7.05
CA ASP A 46 22.18 -4.80 7.75
C ASP A 46 22.36 -3.47 8.53
N GLY A 47 23.57 -3.21 9.03
CA GLY A 47 23.90 -1.93 9.66
C GLY A 47 23.75 -0.70 8.75
N LEU A 48 23.92 -0.83 7.43
CA LEU A 48 23.68 0.24 6.46
C LEU A 48 22.18 0.49 6.26
N SER A 49 21.38 -0.59 6.22
CA SER A 49 19.92 -0.52 6.16
C SER A 49 19.37 0.21 7.38
N ARG A 50 19.80 -0.17 8.59
CA ARG A 50 19.37 0.49 9.84
C ARG A 50 19.77 1.97 9.90
N ARG A 51 20.96 2.33 9.41
CA ARG A 51 21.38 3.75 9.32
C ARG A 51 20.47 4.54 8.38
N ARG A 52 20.08 3.97 7.24
CA ARG A 52 19.14 4.61 6.31
C ARG A 52 17.76 4.81 6.95
N LEU A 53 17.23 3.80 7.64
CA LEU A 53 15.96 3.89 8.36
C LEU A 53 16.00 5.00 9.43
N ASN A 54 17.07 5.05 10.23
CA ASN A 54 17.26 6.10 11.24
C ASN A 54 17.37 7.50 10.61
N ALA A 55 18.11 7.63 9.51
CA ALA A 55 18.25 8.90 8.79
C ALA A 55 16.89 9.37 8.23
N PHE A 56 16.07 8.44 7.75
CA PHE A 56 14.71 8.73 7.30
C PHE A 56 13.83 9.18 8.47
N ALA A 57 13.84 8.48 9.60
CA ALA A 57 13.08 8.87 10.79
C ALA A 57 13.47 10.27 11.31
N ALA A 58 14.76 10.58 11.35
CA ALA A 58 15.26 11.90 11.71
C ALA A 58 14.77 13.00 10.73
N ARG A 59 14.67 12.68 9.43
CA ARG A 59 14.13 13.59 8.43
C ARG A 59 12.64 13.87 8.64
N VAL A 60 11.86 12.82 8.93
CA VAL A 60 10.44 12.94 9.28
C VAL A 60 10.25 13.81 10.52
N ALA A 61 11.04 13.58 11.57
CA ALA A 61 10.98 14.39 12.79
C ALA A 61 11.29 15.87 12.51
N LYS A 62 12.30 16.15 11.68
CA LYS A 62 12.65 17.52 11.28
C LYS A 62 11.52 18.20 10.48
N ALA A 63 10.91 17.48 9.54
CA ALA A 63 9.79 18.00 8.75
C ALA A 63 8.54 18.24 9.62
N GLY A 64 8.29 17.37 10.60
CA GLY A 64 7.15 17.47 11.52
C GLY A 64 7.18 18.72 12.40
N GLY A 65 8.36 19.22 12.79
CA GLY A 65 8.46 20.39 13.65
C GLY A 65 7.84 21.67 13.06
N ALA A 66 7.82 21.81 11.73
CA ALA A 66 7.15 22.94 11.08
C ALA A 66 5.62 22.79 11.04
N LEU A 67 5.11 21.56 11.12
CA LEU A 67 3.69 21.25 11.03
C LEU A 67 2.95 21.46 12.36
N GLU A 68 3.65 21.33 13.49
CA GLU A 68 3.05 21.51 14.83
C GLU A 68 2.45 22.91 15.04
N ALA A 69 3.03 23.93 14.39
CA ALA A 69 2.56 25.31 14.46
C ALA A 69 1.38 25.62 13.50
N LEU A 70 1.06 24.70 12.59
CA LEU A 70 0.01 24.90 11.59
C LEU A 70 -1.38 24.59 12.15
N SER A 71 -2.39 25.23 11.59
CA SER A 71 -3.79 24.88 11.80
C SER A 71 -4.16 23.60 11.06
N ASP A 72 -5.27 22.97 11.46
CA ASP A 72 -5.76 21.75 10.82
C ASP A 72 -5.98 21.94 9.31
N ALA A 73 -6.55 23.09 8.92
CA ALA A 73 -6.79 23.43 7.52
C ALA A 73 -5.48 23.53 6.72
N GLU A 74 -4.40 24.05 7.32
CA GLU A 74 -3.09 24.15 6.68
C GLU A 74 -2.42 22.77 6.54
N VAL A 75 -2.55 21.89 7.55
CA VAL A 75 -2.05 20.50 7.46
C VAL A 75 -2.80 19.73 6.37
N GLN A 76 -4.13 19.87 6.30
CA GLN A 76 -4.94 19.27 5.24
C GLN A 76 -4.58 19.79 3.85
N ALA A 77 -4.35 21.11 3.72
CA ALA A 77 -3.87 21.70 2.47
C ALA A 77 -2.48 21.17 2.08
N GLY A 78 -1.59 20.98 3.06
CA GLY A 78 -0.30 20.33 2.87
C GLY A 78 -0.42 18.89 2.36
N ALA A 79 -1.29 18.08 2.98
CA ALA A 79 -1.59 16.72 2.51
C ALA A 79 -2.08 16.71 1.06
N HIS A 80 -2.98 17.64 0.71
CA HIS A 80 -3.49 17.78 -0.64
C HIS A 80 -2.39 18.19 -1.64
N ALA A 81 -1.52 19.13 -1.27
CA ALA A 81 -0.41 19.58 -2.11
C ALA A 81 0.60 18.47 -2.42
N LEU A 82 0.77 17.49 -1.53
CA LEU A 82 1.66 16.35 -1.72
C LEU A 82 1.14 15.31 -2.72
N ARG A 83 -0.16 15.28 -3.06
CA ARG A 83 -0.73 14.25 -3.95
C ARG A 83 -0.09 14.22 -5.34
N ALA A 84 0.10 15.39 -5.96
CA ALA A 84 0.68 15.52 -7.30
C ALA A 84 2.18 15.15 -7.38
N PRO A 85 3.06 15.62 -6.47
CA PRO A 85 4.45 15.18 -6.46
C PRO A 85 4.57 13.71 -6.06
N LEU A 86 3.79 13.21 -5.08
CA LEU A 86 3.81 11.80 -4.68
C LEU A 86 3.49 10.88 -5.86
N ARG A 87 2.44 11.19 -6.65
CA ARG A 87 2.09 10.48 -7.89
C ARG A 87 3.27 10.31 -8.87
N ARG A 88 4.24 11.23 -8.86
CA ARG A 88 5.37 11.23 -9.79
C ARG A 88 6.61 10.50 -9.26
N GLY A 89 6.76 10.32 -7.95
CA GLY A 89 8.05 9.88 -7.40
C GLY A 89 8.08 9.31 -5.99
N TRP A 90 6.96 8.86 -5.40
CA TRP A 90 6.96 8.35 -4.02
C TRP A 90 7.84 7.10 -3.80
N THR A 91 8.17 6.38 -4.86
CA THR A 91 9.05 5.21 -4.82
C THR A 91 10.54 5.56 -4.84
N THR A 92 10.91 6.74 -5.35
CA THR A 92 12.32 7.13 -5.59
C THR A 92 12.79 8.31 -4.74
N ASP A 93 11.89 9.20 -4.33
CA ASP A 93 12.23 10.41 -3.58
C ASP A 93 11.96 10.23 -2.08
N ASP A 94 13.01 9.90 -1.33
CA ASP A 94 12.97 9.75 0.12
C ASP A 94 12.67 11.08 0.85
N ALA A 95 13.02 12.23 0.26
CA ALA A 95 12.76 13.52 0.87
C ALA A 95 11.27 13.84 0.87
N MET A 96 10.64 13.72 -0.29
CA MET A 96 9.20 13.89 -0.44
C MET A 96 8.41 12.85 0.38
N THR A 97 8.89 11.60 0.41
CA THR A 97 8.27 10.54 1.22
C THR A 97 8.32 10.91 2.72
N ALA A 98 9.42 11.49 3.19
CA ALA A 98 9.54 11.95 4.57
C ALA A 98 8.56 13.10 4.91
N ASP A 99 8.34 14.02 3.98
CA ASP A 99 7.35 15.11 4.15
C ASP A 99 5.92 14.54 4.26
N ALA A 100 5.58 13.54 3.44
CA ALA A 100 4.30 12.84 3.55
C ALA A 100 4.15 12.11 4.90
N PHE A 101 5.19 11.42 5.36
CA PHE A 101 5.19 10.76 6.66
C PHE A 101 5.04 11.76 7.81
N ALA A 102 5.65 12.93 7.71
CA ALA A 102 5.50 13.99 8.70
C ALA A 102 4.05 14.49 8.77
N VAL A 103 3.39 14.69 7.63
CA VAL A 103 1.97 15.07 7.56
C VAL A 103 1.07 13.99 8.14
N VAL A 104 1.30 12.70 7.82
CA VAL A 104 0.50 11.59 8.38
C VAL A 104 0.71 11.48 9.89
N ARG A 105 1.96 11.61 10.37
CA ARG A 105 2.30 11.60 11.80
C ARG A 105 1.62 12.73 12.56
N GLU A 106 1.63 13.95 11.99
CA GLU A 106 0.98 15.12 12.58
C GLU A 106 -0.55 14.97 12.57
N ALA A 107 -1.14 14.51 11.47
CA ALA A 107 -2.56 14.23 11.39
C ALA A 107 -2.97 13.22 12.48
N SER A 108 -2.26 12.10 12.61
CA SER A 108 -2.53 11.08 13.62
C SER A 108 -2.47 11.65 15.05
N ALA A 109 -1.49 12.50 15.34
CA ALA A 109 -1.39 13.16 16.65
C ALA A 109 -2.63 14.04 16.95
N ARG A 110 -3.19 14.71 15.93
CA ARG A 110 -4.35 15.60 16.08
C ARG A 110 -5.67 14.85 16.19
N VAL A 111 -5.94 13.90 15.28
CA VAL A 111 -7.27 13.24 15.22
C VAL A 111 -7.37 12.03 16.13
N LEU A 112 -6.27 11.30 16.33
CA LEU A 112 -6.27 10.07 17.14
C LEU A 112 -5.64 10.27 18.51
N GLY A 113 -4.93 11.39 18.74
CA GLY A 113 -4.12 11.57 19.95
C GLY A 113 -2.88 10.66 20.00
N LEU A 114 -2.56 10.01 18.89
CA LEU A 114 -1.48 9.03 18.78
C LEU A 114 -0.40 9.56 17.85
N LYS A 115 0.71 10.04 18.42
CA LYS A 115 1.89 10.45 17.64
C LYS A 115 2.80 9.26 17.43
N HIS A 116 3.14 8.96 16.17
CA HIS A 116 4.04 7.85 15.89
C HIS A 116 5.39 8.00 16.58
N PHE A 117 5.94 6.89 17.06
CA PHE A 117 7.33 6.78 17.51
C PHE A 117 8.28 6.61 16.32
N ASP A 118 9.57 6.88 16.53
CA ASP A 118 10.55 6.78 15.43
C ASP A 118 10.70 5.33 14.93
N VAL A 119 10.55 4.33 15.80
CA VAL A 119 10.51 2.91 15.39
C VAL A 119 9.33 2.60 14.47
N GLN A 120 8.17 3.21 14.70
CA GLN A 120 7.00 3.08 13.84
C GLN A 120 7.22 3.80 12.51
N VAL A 121 7.90 4.94 12.50
CA VAL A 121 8.31 5.63 11.26
C VAL A 121 9.24 4.75 10.42
N MET A 122 10.20 4.09 11.06
CA MET A 122 11.09 3.15 10.40
C MET A 122 10.34 1.95 9.82
N GLY A 123 9.42 1.36 10.60
CA GLY A 123 8.57 0.25 10.16
C GLY A 123 7.67 0.63 8.98
N GLY A 124 7.00 1.78 9.06
CA GLY A 124 6.17 2.29 7.97
C GLY A 124 6.97 2.55 6.69
N TYR A 125 8.19 3.07 6.81
CA TYR A 125 9.05 3.27 5.65
C TYR A 125 9.53 1.94 5.05
N ALA A 126 9.80 0.93 5.89
CA ALA A 126 10.11 -0.41 5.43
C ALA A 126 8.94 -1.03 4.65
N LEU A 127 7.72 -0.95 5.19
CA LEU A 127 6.49 -1.42 4.51
C LEU A 127 6.27 -0.72 3.17
N LEU A 128 6.44 0.61 3.13
CA LEU A 128 6.29 1.39 1.90
C LEU A 128 7.31 0.98 0.82
N ARG A 129 8.48 0.46 1.22
CA ARG A 129 9.52 -0.05 0.31
C ARG A 129 9.34 -1.54 -0.02
N GLY A 130 8.24 -2.15 0.40
CA GLY A 130 7.91 -3.55 0.12
C GLY A 130 8.73 -4.55 0.93
N MET A 131 9.26 -4.13 2.08
CA MET A 131 9.99 -4.99 3.02
C MET A 131 9.07 -5.48 4.14
N ALA A 132 9.43 -6.61 4.76
CA ALA A 132 8.81 -7.02 6.01
C ALA A 132 9.34 -6.16 7.16
N ALA A 133 8.44 -5.73 8.05
CA ALA A 133 8.77 -5.01 9.27
C ALA A 133 8.43 -5.89 10.48
N GLU A 134 9.46 -6.42 11.12
CA GLU A 134 9.32 -7.18 12.37
C GLU A 134 9.21 -6.19 13.53
N MET A 135 8.14 -6.34 14.32
CA MET A 135 7.82 -5.47 15.46
C MET A 135 7.20 -6.33 16.55
N ASP A 136 7.51 -6.04 17.80
CA ASP A 136 6.95 -6.77 18.92
C ASP A 136 5.46 -6.42 19.12
N THR A 137 4.71 -7.35 19.73
CA THR A 137 3.32 -7.09 20.10
C THR A 137 3.24 -5.93 21.08
N GLY A 138 2.40 -4.93 20.76
CA GLY A 138 2.28 -3.71 21.56
C GLY A 138 3.08 -2.51 21.03
N GLU A 139 3.97 -2.69 20.03
CA GLU A 139 4.68 -1.57 19.39
C GLU A 139 3.80 -0.75 18.42
N GLY A 140 2.53 -1.11 18.26
CA GLY A 140 1.56 -0.40 17.43
C GLY A 140 1.73 -0.67 15.92
N LYS A 141 1.69 -1.94 15.53
CA LYS A 141 1.71 -2.39 14.12
C LYS A 141 0.60 -1.74 13.29
N THR A 142 -0.63 -1.75 13.80
CA THR A 142 -1.80 -1.11 13.18
C THR A 142 -1.56 0.37 12.88
N LEU A 143 -1.03 1.12 13.84
CA LEU A 143 -0.72 2.54 13.67
C LEU A 143 0.47 2.75 12.72
N THR A 144 1.46 1.86 12.75
CA THR A 144 2.63 1.89 11.84
C THR A 144 2.21 1.74 10.38
N ALA A 145 1.28 0.83 10.09
CA ALA A 145 0.79 0.57 8.74
C ALA A 145 0.16 1.81 8.08
N THR A 146 -0.43 2.72 8.86
CA THR A 146 -1.08 3.93 8.32
C THR A 146 -0.11 4.86 7.62
N LEU A 147 1.16 4.91 8.05
CA LEU A 147 2.18 5.74 7.39
C LEU A 147 2.39 5.31 5.94
N ALA A 148 2.51 4.00 5.72
CA ALA A 148 2.68 3.44 4.38
C ALA A 148 1.37 3.53 3.58
N ALA A 149 0.25 3.10 4.17
CA ALA A 149 -1.05 3.08 3.50
C ALA A 149 -1.50 4.48 3.07
N ALA A 150 -1.46 5.46 3.96
CA ALA A 150 -1.87 6.83 3.65
C ALA A 150 -0.95 7.48 2.62
N THR A 151 0.37 7.26 2.69
CA THR A 151 1.32 7.82 1.72
C THR A 151 1.08 7.26 0.31
N ALA A 152 0.90 5.94 0.18
CA ALA A 152 0.59 5.30 -1.11
C ALA A 152 -0.78 5.76 -1.64
N ALA A 153 -1.79 5.88 -0.78
CA ALA A 153 -3.12 6.38 -1.11
C ALA A 153 -3.12 7.85 -1.54
N LEU A 154 -2.34 8.72 -0.89
CA LEU A 154 -2.14 10.12 -1.31
C LEU A 154 -1.48 10.20 -2.69
N ALA A 155 -0.58 9.27 -2.99
CA ALA A 155 -0.03 9.08 -4.33
C ALA A 155 -1.03 8.52 -5.35
N GLY A 156 -2.29 8.29 -4.97
CA GLY A 156 -3.35 7.76 -5.83
C GLY A 156 -3.20 6.27 -6.15
N THR A 157 -2.39 5.54 -5.36
CA THR A 157 -2.23 4.09 -5.46
C THR A 157 -3.28 3.44 -4.56
N PRO A 158 -4.21 2.64 -5.08
CA PRO A 158 -5.14 1.88 -4.24
C PRO A 158 -4.38 0.95 -3.29
N VAL A 159 -4.76 0.94 -2.01
CA VAL A 159 -4.10 0.16 -0.97
C VAL A 159 -5.04 -0.91 -0.42
N HIS A 160 -4.56 -2.15 -0.33
CA HIS A 160 -5.22 -3.22 0.42
C HIS A 160 -4.49 -3.45 1.73
N VAL A 161 -5.16 -3.24 2.87
CA VAL A 161 -4.66 -3.68 4.18
C VAL A 161 -5.31 -5.03 4.48
N VAL A 162 -4.50 -6.07 4.49
CA VAL A 162 -4.92 -7.46 4.63
C VAL A 162 -4.73 -7.90 6.07
N THR A 163 -5.81 -8.35 6.70
CA THR A 163 -5.81 -8.88 8.06
C THR A 163 -6.19 -10.36 8.06
N VAL A 164 -6.04 -11.02 9.22
CA VAL A 164 -6.39 -12.44 9.39
C VAL A 164 -7.90 -12.67 9.44
N ASN A 165 -8.69 -11.70 9.90
CA ASN A 165 -10.15 -11.86 10.02
C ASN A 165 -10.94 -10.55 9.85
N ASP A 166 -12.23 -10.71 9.56
CA ASP A 166 -13.19 -9.62 9.28
C ASP A 166 -13.36 -8.67 10.47
N TYR A 167 -13.30 -9.18 11.70
CA TYR A 167 -13.42 -8.35 12.89
C TYR A 167 -12.26 -7.37 13.02
N LEU A 168 -11.01 -7.84 12.85
CA LEU A 168 -9.82 -6.99 12.86
C LEU A 168 -9.86 -5.99 11.71
N ALA A 169 -10.25 -6.42 10.50
CA ALA A 169 -10.40 -5.53 9.35
C ALA A 169 -11.40 -4.39 9.64
N ALA A 170 -12.59 -4.73 10.15
CA ALA A 170 -13.63 -3.75 10.45
C ALA A 170 -13.26 -2.81 11.59
N ARG A 171 -12.68 -3.35 12.68
CA ARG A 171 -12.19 -2.56 13.82
C ARG A 171 -11.13 -1.57 13.39
N ASP A 172 -10.06 -2.05 12.75
CA ASP A 172 -8.93 -1.19 12.39
C ASP A 172 -9.34 -0.14 11.36
N ALA A 173 -10.21 -0.48 10.42
CA ALA A 173 -10.79 0.49 9.50
C ALA A 173 -11.63 1.55 10.22
N ALA A 174 -12.41 1.19 11.24
CA ALA A 174 -13.21 2.14 12.01
C ALA A 174 -12.33 3.06 12.88
N ASP A 175 -11.36 2.48 13.60
CA ASP A 175 -10.48 3.21 14.52
C ASP A 175 -9.57 4.19 13.77
N LEU A 176 -9.12 3.81 12.56
CA LEU A 176 -8.20 4.62 11.74
C LEU A 176 -8.92 5.52 10.74
N ARG A 177 -10.24 5.40 10.57
CA ARG A 177 -11.03 6.21 9.65
C ARG A 177 -10.84 7.73 9.85
N PRO A 178 -10.85 8.28 11.08
CA PRO A 178 -10.67 9.72 11.28
C PRO A 178 -9.35 10.25 10.72
N LEU A 179 -8.28 9.45 10.79
CA LEU A 179 -6.99 9.81 10.21
C LEU A 179 -7.04 9.87 8.67
N TYR A 180 -7.60 8.85 8.03
CA TYR A 180 -7.70 8.83 6.57
C TYR A 180 -8.62 9.93 6.05
N GLU A 181 -9.76 10.16 6.69
CA GLU A 181 -10.70 11.22 6.32
C GLU A 181 -10.10 12.62 6.52
N PHE A 182 -9.33 12.83 7.59
CA PHE A 182 -8.58 14.07 7.79
C PHE A 182 -7.61 14.34 6.63
N LEU A 183 -6.98 13.31 6.08
CA LEU A 183 -6.08 13.42 4.92
C LEU A 183 -6.82 13.51 3.57
N GLY A 184 -8.16 13.49 3.57
CA GLY A 184 -8.98 13.50 2.36
C GLY A 184 -8.90 12.19 1.56
N LEU A 185 -8.78 11.07 2.27
CA LEU A 185 -8.77 9.71 1.75
C LEU A 185 -10.05 8.98 2.17
N THR A 186 -10.49 8.04 1.33
CA THR A 186 -11.65 7.18 1.58
C THR A 186 -11.24 5.80 2.06
N VAL A 187 -12.03 5.20 2.96
CA VAL A 187 -11.76 3.89 3.57
C VAL A 187 -12.95 2.94 3.37
N GLY A 188 -12.68 1.78 2.79
CA GLY A 188 -13.62 0.68 2.60
C GLY A 188 -13.25 -0.55 3.44
N VAL A 189 -14.24 -1.39 3.73
CA VAL A 189 -14.05 -2.71 4.36
C VAL A 189 -14.74 -3.74 3.48
N VAL A 190 -14.05 -4.83 3.17
CA VAL A 190 -14.61 -5.97 2.45
C VAL A 190 -14.78 -7.12 3.44
N SER A 191 -16.00 -7.63 3.51
CA SER A 191 -16.34 -8.87 4.22
C SER A 191 -17.17 -9.77 3.33
N SER A 192 -17.26 -11.05 3.72
CA SER A 192 -18.00 -12.07 2.98
C SER A 192 -19.51 -11.83 2.89
N ASP A 193 -20.10 -11.05 3.81
CA ASP A 193 -21.53 -10.74 3.86
C ASP A 193 -21.97 -9.66 2.85
N LEU A 194 -21.02 -8.92 2.26
CA LEU A 194 -21.33 -7.83 1.34
C LEU A 194 -21.78 -8.35 -0.03
N SER A 195 -22.79 -7.67 -0.59
CA SER A 195 -23.16 -7.84 -2.00
C SER A 195 -22.03 -7.41 -2.95
N GLU A 196 -22.08 -7.82 -4.20
CA GLU A 196 -21.04 -7.45 -5.18
C GLU A 196 -20.94 -5.95 -5.43
N ASP A 197 -22.05 -5.24 -5.37
CA ASP A 197 -22.06 -3.79 -5.56
C ASP A 197 -21.44 -3.07 -4.36
N GLU A 198 -21.68 -3.56 -3.15
CA GLU A 198 -21.04 -3.07 -1.93
C GLU A 198 -19.53 -3.38 -1.92
N LYS A 199 -19.13 -4.61 -2.30
CA LYS A 199 -17.72 -4.97 -2.45
C LYS A 199 -17.02 -4.06 -3.47
N ARG A 200 -17.66 -3.76 -4.60
CA ARG A 200 -17.13 -2.84 -5.61
C ARG A 200 -16.98 -1.42 -5.08
N ALA A 201 -17.94 -0.95 -4.28
CA ALA A 201 -17.84 0.35 -3.62
C ALA A 201 -16.68 0.38 -2.61
N ALA A 202 -16.50 -0.69 -1.83
CA ALA A 202 -15.41 -0.82 -0.86
C ALA A 202 -14.03 -0.83 -1.55
N TYR A 203 -13.82 -1.66 -2.58
CA TYR A 203 -12.60 -1.63 -3.41
C TYR A 203 -12.43 -0.31 -4.19
N GLY A 204 -13.50 0.47 -4.32
CA GLY A 204 -13.50 1.80 -4.92
C GLY A 204 -12.76 2.85 -4.08
N CYS A 205 -12.62 2.62 -2.77
CA CYS A 205 -11.94 3.52 -1.83
C CYS A 205 -10.42 3.60 -2.08
N ASP A 206 -9.78 4.60 -1.47
CA ASP A 206 -8.32 4.77 -1.53
C ASP A 206 -7.59 3.70 -0.70
N VAL A 207 -8.14 3.37 0.47
CA VAL A 207 -7.66 2.29 1.35
C VAL A 207 -8.80 1.30 1.59
N THR A 208 -8.53 0.02 1.38
CA THR A 208 -9.50 -1.07 1.61
C THR A 208 -8.95 -2.05 2.62
N TYR A 209 -9.69 -2.29 3.70
CA TYR A 209 -9.40 -3.36 4.66
C TYR A 209 -10.13 -4.64 4.25
N CYS A 210 -9.46 -5.77 4.27
CA CYS A 210 -10.02 -7.05 3.84
C CYS A 210 -9.26 -8.22 4.44
N THR A 211 -9.82 -9.43 4.35
CA THR A 211 -9.10 -10.66 4.67
C THR A 211 -8.33 -11.19 3.48
N ASN A 212 -7.30 -11.99 3.73
CA ASN A 212 -6.56 -12.71 2.69
C ASN A 212 -7.51 -13.56 1.82
N LYS A 213 -8.47 -14.24 2.46
CA LYS A 213 -9.46 -15.09 1.83
C LYS A 213 -10.35 -14.29 0.89
N ASP A 214 -11.00 -13.22 1.36
CA ASP A 214 -11.89 -12.41 0.52
C ASP A 214 -11.13 -11.81 -0.67
N LEU A 215 -9.93 -11.28 -0.44
CA LEU A 215 -9.11 -10.72 -1.50
C LEU A 215 -8.75 -11.76 -2.57
N ALA A 216 -8.37 -12.97 -2.17
CA ALA A 216 -8.05 -14.05 -3.09
C ALA A 216 -9.27 -14.53 -3.87
N PHE A 217 -10.42 -14.76 -3.20
CA PHE A 217 -11.65 -15.17 -3.87
C PHE A 217 -12.15 -14.12 -4.87
N ASP A 218 -12.11 -12.85 -4.49
CA ASP A 218 -12.57 -11.74 -5.34
C ASP A 218 -11.62 -11.54 -6.52
N TYR A 219 -10.31 -11.70 -6.33
CA TYR A 219 -9.33 -11.75 -7.42
C TYR A 219 -9.61 -12.90 -8.39
N LEU A 220 -9.84 -14.12 -7.90
CA LEU A 220 -10.13 -15.28 -8.76
C LEU A 220 -11.44 -15.09 -9.54
N ARG A 221 -12.46 -14.51 -8.90
CA ARG A 221 -13.73 -14.14 -9.56
C ARG A 221 -13.49 -13.14 -10.68
N ASP A 222 -12.71 -12.10 -10.44
CA ASP A 222 -12.32 -11.14 -11.48
C ASP A 222 -11.56 -11.83 -12.61
N ARG A 223 -10.67 -12.79 -12.33
CA ARG A 223 -9.96 -13.56 -13.36
C ARG A 223 -10.89 -14.41 -14.22
N LEU A 224 -11.94 -14.99 -13.65
CA LEU A 224 -12.97 -15.72 -14.42
C LEU A 224 -13.74 -14.79 -15.36
N VAL A 225 -14.04 -13.57 -14.92
CA VAL A 225 -14.68 -12.52 -15.75
C VAL A 225 -13.74 -12.07 -16.88
N LEU A 226 -12.45 -11.92 -16.61
CA LEU A 226 -11.46 -11.48 -17.59
C LEU A 226 -11.12 -12.58 -18.62
N GLY A 227 -11.15 -13.84 -18.19
CA GLY A 227 -10.80 -15.02 -18.99
C GLY A 227 -9.29 -15.19 -19.20
N GLN A 228 -8.84 -16.41 -19.49
CA GLN A 228 -7.40 -16.77 -19.58
C GLN A 228 -6.63 -16.14 -20.75
N ARG A 229 -7.27 -15.36 -21.62
CA ARG A 229 -6.57 -14.64 -22.70
C ARG A 229 -6.12 -13.30 -22.19
N SER A 230 -4.89 -13.28 -21.66
CA SER A 230 -4.10 -12.09 -21.35
C SER A 230 -4.22 -11.07 -22.47
N GLY A 231 -4.94 -9.99 -22.16
CA GLY A 231 -5.31 -9.00 -23.14
C GLY A 231 -6.31 -8.04 -22.54
N ASN A 232 -5.79 -7.01 -21.90
CA ASN A 232 -6.48 -5.76 -21.51
C ASN A 232 -7.37 -5.15 -22.61
N LEU A 233 -7.25 -5.66 -23.84
CA LEU A 233 -8.10 -5.37 -24.98
C LEU A 233 -9.57 -5.76 -24.74
N ARG A 234 -9.89 -6.87 -24.06
CA ARG A 234 -11.30 -7.24 -23.80
C ARG A 234 -12.01 -6.21 -22.90
N LEU A 235 -11.36 -5.79 -21.81
CA LEU A 235 -11.86 -4.71 -20.93
C LEU A 235 -11.96 -3.37 -21.66
N LYS A 236 -10.94 -3.02 -22.46
CA LYS A 236 -10.95 -1.78 -23.26
C LYS A 236 -12.11 -1.81 -24.27
N VAL A 237 -12.28 -2.90 -25.02
CA VAL A 237 -13.37 -3.09 -25.99
C VAL A 237 -14.73 -3.13 -25.29
N ALA A 238 -14.88 -3.80 -24.15
CA ALA A 238 -16.13 -3.82 -23.38
C ALA A 238 -16.52 -2.43 -22.84
N ARG A 239 -15.53 -1.60 -22.42
CA ARG A 239 -15.78 -0.21 -22.02
C ARG A 239 -16.27 0.67 -23.18
N TYR A 240 -15.79 0.43 -24.40
CA TYR A 240 -16.19 1.20 -25.60
C TYR A 240 -17.49 0.68 -26.23
N SER A 241 -17.74 -0.63 -26.19
CA SER A 241 -18.95 -1.28 -26.70
C SER A 241 -20.09 -1.17 -25.69
N ARG A 242 -20.66 0.02 -25.52
CA ARG A 242 -21.87 0.30 -24.70
C ARG A 242 -23.16 -0.35 -25.25
N GLY A 243 -23.14 -1.63 -25.62
CA GLY A 243 -24.32 -2.31 -26.16
C GLY A 243 -24.24 -3.82 -26.40
N GLY A 244 -23.13 -4.50 -26.07
CA GLY A 244 -22.98 -5.94 -26.32
C GLY A 244 -22.77 -6.74 -25.03
N ALA A 245 -23.81 -7.48 -24.63
CA ALA A 245 -23.80 -8.60 -23.65
C ALA A 245 -22.95 -8.43 -22.36
N ALA A 246 -23.60 -7.95 -21.30
CA ALA A 246 -23.50 -8.44 -19.91
C ALA A 246 -22.14 -9.04 -19.45
N ALA A 247 -21.03 -8.33 -19.61
CA ALA A 247 -19.81 -8.66 -18.88
C ALA A 247 -19.99 -8.15 -17.44
N ARG A 248 -20.07 -9.08 -16.47
CA ARG A 248 -20.10 -8.77 -15.04
C ARG A 248 -18.94 -7.80 -14.72
N PRO A 249 -19.17 -6.66 -14.05
CA PRO A 249 -18.08 -5.72 -13.81
C PRO A 249 -17.11 -6.29 -12.79
N VAL A 250 -15.80 -6.15 -13.07
CA VAL A 250 -14.74 -6.48 -12.11
C VAL A 250 -14.92 -5.71 -10.80
N LEU A 251 -14.42 -6.28 -9.72
CA LEU A 251 -14.58 -5.77 -8.36
C LEU A 251 -13.35 -4.97 -7.95
N LEU A 252 -12.17 -5.56 -8.13
CA LEU A 252 -10.91 -4.94 -7.76
C LEU A 252 -10.52 -3.89 -8.79
N ARG A 253 -9.68 -2.95 -8.34
CA ARG A 253 -9.02 -1.94 -9.19
C ARG A 253 -7.66 -2.42 -9.72
N GLY A 254 -7.37 -3.71 -9.61
CA GLY A 254 -6.04 -4.31 -9.78
C GLY A 254 -5.32 -4.55 -8.45
N LEU A 255 -4.11 -5.10 -8.53
CA LEU A 255 -3.23 -5.40 -7.39
C LEU A 255 -2.05 -4.42 -7.38
N HIS A 256 -2.25 -3.27 -6.73
CA HIS A 256 -1.28 -2.17 -6.73
C HIS A 256 -0.30 -2.22 -5.56
N PHE A 257 -0.84 -2.11 -4.34
CA PHE A 257 -0.07 -2.10 -3.10
C PHE A 257 -0.88 -2.80 -2.01
N ALA A 258 -0.23 -3.70 -1.27
CA ALA A 258 -0.84 -4.42 -0.17
C ALA A 258 0.09 -4.41 1.04
N ILE A 259 -0.51 -4.21 2.22
CA ILE A 259 0.15 -4.41 3.51
C ILE A 259 -0.54 -5.62 4.15
N VAL A 260 0.24 -6.65 4.48
CA VAL A 260 -0.27 -7.87 5.12
C VAL A 260 0.12 -7.81 6.59
N ASP A 261 -0.88 -7.72 7.46
CA ASP A 261 -0.67 -7.87 8.90
C ASP A 261 -0.55 -9.36 9.26
N GLU A 262 0.25 -9.69 10.27
CA GLU A 262 0.56 -11.09 10.65
C GLU A 262 0.98 -11.95 9.43
N ALA A 263 1.94 -11.41 8.66
CA ALA A 263 2.40 -12.01 7.41
C ALA A 263 2.98 -13.42 7.57
N ASP A 264 3.51 -13.76 8.74
CA ASP A 264 3.94 -15.12 9.08
C ASP A 264 2.75 -16.09 9.08
N SER A 265 1.67 -15.77 9.78
CA SER A 265 0.47 -16.60 9.77
C SER A 265 -0.16 -16.70 8.37
N ILE A 266 -0.26 -15.59 7.64
CA ILE A 266 -0.92 -15.58 6.33
C ILE A 266 -0.06 -16.22 5.22
N LEU A 267 1.26 -15.99 5.20
CA LEU A 267 2.13 -16.41 4.09
C LEU A 267 2.92 -17.69 4.36
N ILE A 268 2.95 -18.18 5.60
CA ILE A 268 3.65 -19.42 5.97
C ILE A 268 2.64 -20.46 6.45
N ASP A 269 1.80 -20.13 7.43
CA ASP A 269 0.92 -21.12 8.04
C ASP A 269 -0.28 -21.47 7.16
N GLU A 270 -0.79 -20.52 6.37
CA GLU A 270 -1.94 -20.69 5.48
C GLU A 270 -1.59 -20.90 3.99
N ALA A 271 -0.30 -20.99 3.65
CA ALA A 271 0.20 -21.06 2.26
C ALA A 271 0.13 -22.43 1.59
#